data_AF-A0A1G6KGM9-F1
#
_entry.id   AF-A0A1G6KGM9-F1
#
_cell.length_a   1.000
_cell.length_b   1.000
_cell.length_c   1.000
_cell.angle_alpha   90.00
_cell.angle_beta   90.00
_cell.angle_gamma   90.00
#
_symmetry.space_group_name_H-M   'P 1'
#
loop_
_entity.id
_entity.type
_entity.pdbx_description
1 polymer ?
#
loop_
_entity_poly.entity_id
_entity_poly.type
_entity_poly.pdbx_seq_one_letter_code
_entity_poly.pdbx_strand_id
1 'polypeptide(L)' 'MNRKQRMKEIADHILKLNLTHPIRVGVSDITASGKTTFANELA' A
#
# COMPACT_ATOMS: atom_id res chain seq x y z
N MET A 1 9.04 -14.66 5.29
CA MET A 1 8.38 -13.79 4.29
C MET A 1 8.94 -12.38 4.40
N ASN A 2 9.47 -11.81 3.32
CA ASN A 2 10.17 -10.52 3.37
C ASN A 2 9.17 -9.35 3.23
N ARG A 3 9.12 -8.44 4.22
CA ARG A 3 8.24 -7.25 4.21
C ARG A 3 8.41 -6.41 2.94
N LYS A 4 9.64 -6.24 2.46
CA LYS A 4 9.94 -5.50 1.23
C LYS A 4 9.29 -6.12 -0.01
N GLN A 5 9.28 -7.45 -0.08
CA GLN A 5 8.66 -8.18 -1.19
C GLN A 5 7.14 -7.99 -1.21
N ARG A 6 6.49 -8.08 -0.04
CA ARG A 6 5.05 -7.82 0.10
C ARG A 6 4.68 -6.38 -0.25
N MET A 7 5.50 -5.41 0.16
CA MET A 7 5.28 -4.01 -0.20
C MET A 7 5.36 -3.79 -1.71
N LYS A 8 6.38 -4.39 -2.36
CA LYS A 8 6.52 -4.34 -3.81
C LYS A 8 5.32 -4.94 -4.52
N GLU A 9 4.85 -6.12 -4.08
CA GLU A 9 3.67 -6.76 -4.67
C GLU A 9 2.43 -5.84 -4.59
N ILE A 10 2.19 -5.20 -3.44
CA ILE A 10 1.06 -4.27 -3.28
C ILE A 10 1.20 -3.06 -4.19
N ALA A 11 2.38 -2.45 -4.27
CA ALA A 11 2.65 -1.33 -5.16
C ALA A 11 2.45 -1.72 -6.64
N ASP A 12 2.97 -2.87 -7.06
CA ASP A 12 2.81 -3.41 -8.42
C ASP A 12 1.32 -3.65 -8.76
N HIS A 13 0.53 -4.12 -7.78
CA HIS A 13 -0.91 -4.29 -7.95
C HIS A 13 -1.65 -2.96 -8.12
N ILE A 14 -1.28 -1.93 -7.35
CA ILE A 14 -1.86 -0.58 -7.48
C ILE A 14 -1.52 0.02 -8.85
N LEU A 15 -0.26 -0.08 -9.30
CA LEU A 15 0.19 0.48 -10.58
C LEU A 15 -0.44 -0.19 -11.80
N LYS A 16 -0.89 -1.45 -11.67
CA LYS A 16 -1.64 -2.16 -12.73
C LYS A 16 -3.07 -1.65 -12.91
N LEU A 17 -3.59 -0.87 -11.97
CA LEU A 17 -4.90 -0.22 -12.11
C LEU A 17 -4.73 0.93 -13.12
N ASN A 18 -4.85 0.63 -14.41
CA ASN A 18 -4.72 1.59 -15.52
C ASN A 18 -5.90 2.57 -15.55
N LEU A 19 -5.95 3.47 -14.57
CA LEU A 19 -7.01 4.46 -14.38
C LEU A 19 -6.58 5.80 -14.94
N THR A 20 -7.51 6.50 -15.61
CA THR A 20 -7.29 7.82 -16.21
C THR A 20 -7.29 8.97 -15.20
N HIS A 21 -7.42 8.66 -13.90
CA HIS A 21 -7.52 9.61 -12.81
C HIS A 21 -6.66 9.13 -11.63
N PRO A 22 -6.21 10.03 -10.72
CA PRO A 22 -5.36 9.65 -9.59
C PRO A 22 -5.98 8.55 -8.73
N ILE A 23 -5.15 7.57 -8.33
CA ILE A 23 -5.56 6.47 -7.47
C ILE A 23 -5.50 6.92 -6.01
N ARG A 24 -6.59 6.73 -5.26
CA ARG A 24 -6.63 6.94 -3.80
C ARG A 24 -6.62 5.58 -3.11
N VAL A 25 -5.66 5.37 -2.22
CA VAL A 25 -5.50 4.10 -1.49
C VAL A 25 -5.77 4.35 0.00
N GLY A 26 -6.76 3.65 0.55
CA GLY A 26 -7.04 3.64 1.98
C GLY A 26 -6.32 2.49 2.67
N VAL A 27 -5.73 2.74 3.83
CA VAL A 27 -5.12 1.71 4.69
C VAL A 27 -5.94 1.56 5.96
N SER A 28 -6.64 0.43 6.10
CA SER A 28 -7.52 0.12 7.24
C SER A 28 -6.96 -1.01 8.09
N ASP A 29 -7.00 -0.85 9.41
CA ASP A 29 -6.61 -1.90 10.36
C ASP A 29 -6.98 -1.48 11.81
N ILE A 30 -6.80 -2.40 12.76
CA ILE A 30 -6.90 -2.14 14.20
C ILE A 30 -5.87 -1.10 14.67
N THR A 31 -6.09 -0.53 15.85
CA THR A 31 -5.15 0.45 16.43
C THR A 31 -3.80 -0.20 16.75
N ALA A 32 -2.70 0.57 16.61
CA ALA A 32 -1.33 0.13 16.86
C ALA A 32 -0.78 -1.01 15.97
N SER A 33 -1.46 -1.37 14.86
CA SER A 33 -0.97 -2.38 13.92
C SER A 33 0.14 -1.89 12.97
N GLY A 34 0.51 -0.61 13.04
CA GLY A 34 1.47 0.00 12.13
C GLY A 34 0.88 0.52 10.81
N LYS A 35 -0.45 0.66 10.70
CA LYS A 35 -1.11 1.23 9.50
C LYS A 35 -0.55 2.58 9.04
N THR A 36 -0.21 3.47 9.98
CA THR A 36 0.44 4.76 9.66
C THR A 36 1.84 4.55 9.08
N THR A 37 2.65 3.69 9.68
CA THR A 37 3.99 3.34 9.17
C THR A 37 3.90 2.70 7.79
N PHE A 38 2.95 1.80 7.58
CA PHE A 38 2.72 1.16 6.28
C PHE A 38 2.31 2.17 5.21
N ALA A 39 1.38 3.08 5.51
CA ALA A 39 0.98 4.13 4.57
C ALA A 39 2.17 5.03 4.20
N ASN A 40 3.03 5.37 5.17
CA ASN A 40 4.23 6.17 4.92
C ASN A 40 5.31 5.42 4.12
N GLU A 41 5.43 4.10 4.29
CA GLU A 41 6.35 3.27 3.47
C GLU A 41 5.84 3.03 2.05
N LEU A 42 4.52 3.09 1.84
CA LEU A 42 3.88 2.92 0.53
C LEU A 42 3.86 4.21 -0.30
N ALA A 43 3.91 5.38 0.36
CA ALA A 43 3.95 6.70 -0.26
C ALA A 43 5.31 7.01 -0.89
#